data_AF-A0A1F6M8G9-F1
#
_entry.id   AF-A0A1F6M8G9-F1
#
_cell.length_a   1.000
_cell.length_b   1.000
_cell.length_c   1.000
_cell.angle_alpha   90.00
_cell.angle_beta   90.00
_cell.angle_gamma   90.00
#
_symmetry.space_group_name_H-M   'P 1'
#
loop_
_entity.id
_entity.type
_entity.pdbx_description
1 polymer ?
#
loop_
_entity_poly.entity_id
_entity_poly.type
_entity_poly.pdbx_seq_one_letter_code
_entity_poly.pdbx_strand_id
1 'polypeptide(L)'
;MPQEVGTFTSEEATELLQHIATNMVTKADVKEVVTEVVTEIVPPMIEKAIGEMVPPMINKAKHEIMDYVDKKDREYKGELNLALQKEDKKVDAVIDTLRETEVVGDSKSEQLKNLTPFPVQVTL
;
A
#
# COMPACT_ATOMS: atom_id res chain seq x y z
N MET A 1 -5.25 43.83 -62.96
CA MET A 1 -6.72 43.90 -62.95
C MET A 1 -7.14 44.15 -61.51
N PRO A 2 -7.81 45.26 -61.17
CA PRO A 2 -8.32 45.48 -59.82
C PRO A 2 -9.45 44.46 -59.55
N GLN A 3 -9.42 43.82 -58.38
CA GLN A 3 -10.53 42.97 -57.93
C GLN A 3 -11.74 43.86 -57.67
N GLU A 4 -12.84 43.61 -58.37
CA GLU A 4 -14.15 44.20 -58.04
C GLU A 4 -14.53 43.74 -56.64
N VAL A 5 -14.49 44.66 -55.68
CA VAL A 5 -15.06 44.41 -54.35
C VAL A 5 -16.57 44.46 -54.55
N GLY A 6 -17.21 43.29 -54.63
CA GLY A 6 -18.66 43.19 -54.71
C GLY A 6 -19.30 43.95 -53.55
N THR A 7 -20.11 44.96 -53.86
CA THR A 7 -20.85 45.72 -52.85
C THR A 7 -22.04 44.90 -52.40
N PHE A 8 -21.99 44.36 -51.19
CA PHE A 8 -23.17 43.76 -50.54
C PHE A 8 -24.26 44.82 -50.38
N THR A 9 -25.51 44.43 -50.64
CA THR A 9 -26.65 45.26 -50.25
C THR A 9 -26.77 45.26 -48.72
N SER A 10 -27.42 46.30 -48.16
CA SER A 10 -27.64 46.39 -46.72
C SER A 10 -28.41 45.19 -46.14
N GLU A 11 -29.24 44.56 -46.96
CA GLU A 11 -30.06 43.41 -46.58
C GLU A 11 -29.20 42.14 -46.46
N GLU A 12 -28.38 41.84 -47.48
CA GLU A 12 -27.44 40.72 -47.48
C GLU A 12 -26.40 40.84 -46.35
N ALA A 13 -25.91 42.06 -46.06
CA ALA A 13 -25.00 42.30 -44.95
C ALA A 13 -25.65 42.03 -43.57
N THR A 14 -26.94 42.34 -43.43
CA THR A 14 -27.69 42.11 -42.20
C THR A 14 -27.96 40.62 -41.98
N GLU A 15 -28.34 39.89 -43.05
CA GLU A 15 -28.52 38.45 -43.00
C GLU A 15 -27.22 37.72 -42.64
N LEU A 16 -26.08 38.14 -43.21
CA LEU A 16 -24.77 37.59 -42.88
C LEU A 16 -24.40 37.85 -41.42
N LEU A 17 -24.61 39.07 -40.91
CA LEU A 17 -24.34 39.38 -39.50
C LEU A 17 -25.23 38.59 -38.54
N GLN A 18 -26.50 38.40 -38.89
CA GLN A 18 -27.43 37.61 -38.09
C GLN A 18 -27.07 36.12 -38.11
N HIS A 19 -26.64 35.59 -39.26
CA HIS A 19 -26.16 34.23 -39.38
C HIS A 19 -24.87 34.00 -38.56
N ILE A 20 -23.93 34.96 -38.60
CA ILE A 20 -22.71 34.93 -37.80
C ILE A 20 -23.06 34.99 -36.32
N ALA A 21 -23.90 35.94 -35.89
CA ALA A 21 -24.30 36.08 -34.49
C ALA A 21 -25.02 34.83 -33.94
N THR A 22 -25.83 34.16 -34.77
CA THR A 22 -26.54 32.93 -34.38
C THR A 22 -25.60 31.74 -34.22
N ASN A 23 -24.55 31.66 -35.04
CA ASN A 23 -23.59 30.54 -35.03
C ASN A 23 -22.29 30.85 -34.29
N MET A 24 -22.18 32.04 -33.68
CA MET A 24 -21.01 32.43 -32.92
C MET A 24 -20.99 31.68 -31.59
N VAL A 25 -19.93 30.91 -31.38
CA VAL A 25 -19.62 30.34 -30.07
C VAL A 25 -18.95 31.40 -29.22
N THR A 26 -19.57 31.74 -28.10
CA THR A 26 -19.03 32.68 -27.13
C THR A 26 -18.19 31.96 -26.08
N LYS A 27 -17.37 32.74 -25.36
CA LYS A 27 -16.65 32.23 -24.20
C LYS A 27 -17.59 31.70 -23.09
N ALA A 28 -18.82 32.21 -23.01
CA ALA A 28 -19.81 31.73 -22.05
C ALA A 28 -20.28 30.31 -22.41
N ASP A 29 -20.56 30.05 -23.68
CA ASP A 29 -20.99 28.73 -24.17
C ASP A 29 -19.90 27.68 -23.93
N VAL A 30 -18.64 28.03 -24.22
CA VAL A 30 -17.50 27.15 -23.92
C VAL A 30 -17.37 26.90 -22.42
N LYS A 31 -17.55 27.93 -21.59
CA LYS A 31 -17.46 27.79 -20.13
C LYS A 31 -18.56 26.90 -19.58
N GLU A 32 -19.77 27.00 -20.09
CA GLU A 32 -20.90 26.15 -19.69
C GLU A 32 -20.62 24.69 -19.99
N VAL A 33 -20.23 24.37 -21.23
CA VAL A 33 -19.86 23.00 -21.64
C VAL A 33 -18.70 22.46 -20.81
N VAL A 34 -17.65 23.27 -20.59
CA VAL A 34 -16.53 22.86 -19.75
C VAL A 34 -16.98 22.63 -18.30
N THR A 35 -17.88 23.46 -17.78
CA THR A 35 -18.41 23.30 -16.42
C THR A 35 -19.17 21.99 -16.32
N GLU A 36 -20.10 21.72 -17.24
CA GLU A 36 -20.87 20.47 -17.27
C GLU A 36 -19.97 19.24 -17.35
N VAL A 37 -18.96 19.25 -18.23
CA VAL A 37 -17.99 18.15 -18.32
C VAL A 37 -17.25 17.94 -17.01
N VAL A 38 -16.78 19.02 -16.37
CA VAL A 38 -16.01 18.93 -15.12
C VAL A 38 -16.89 18.56 -13.93
N THR A 39 -18.16 18.94 -13.90
CA THR A 39 -19.06 18.64 -12.77
C THR A 39 -19.76 17.31 -12.90
N GLU A 40 -20.15 16.90 -14.10
CA GLU A 40 -20.98 15.71 -14.31
C GLU A 40 -20.18 14.51 -14.82
N ILE A 41 -19.18 14.73 -15.67
CA ILE A 41 -18.49 13.63 -16.36
C ILE A 41 -17.20 13.23 -15.64
N VAL A 42 -16.39 14.22 -15.26
CA VAL A 42 -15.08 13.97 -14.63
C VAL A 42 -15.22 13.24 -13.28
N PRO A 43 -16.16 13.58 -12.36
CA PRO A 43 -16.20 12.93 -11.05
C PRO A 43 -16.55 11.43 -11.12
N PRO A 44 -17.58 10.97 -11.87
CA PRO A 44 -17.84 9.54 -12.02
C PRO A 44 -16.70 8.77 -12.68
N MET A 45 -15.97 9.40 -13.62
CA MET A 45 -14.79 8.78 -14.23
C MET A 45 -13.67 8.57 -13.21
N ILE A 46 -13.42 9.57 -12.36
CA ILE A 46 -12.43 9.48 -11.27
C ILE A 46 -12.86 8.43 -10.26
N GLU A 47 -14.12 8.42 -9.82
CA GLU A 47 -14.64 7.43 -8.88
C GLU A 47 -14.51 6.01 -9.41
N LYS A 48 -14.85 5.79 -10.69
CA LYS A 48 -14.66 4.48 -11.33
C LYS A 48 -13.20 4.07 -11.38
N ALA A 49 -12.31 4.97 -11.80
CA ALA A 49 -10.87 4.70 -11.85
C ALA A 49 -10.31 4.36 -10.45
N ILE A 50 -10.70 5.11 -9.42
CA ILE A 50 -10.33 4.84 -8.02
C ILE A 50 -10.90 3.49 -7.57
N GLY A 51 -12.18 3.23 -7.82
CA GLY A 51 -12.86 2.00 -7.43
C GLY A 51 -12.29 0.75 -8.08
N GLU A 52 -11.75 0.84 -9.29
CA GLU A 52 -11.11 -0.28 -9.98
C GLU A 52 -9.65 -0.46 -9.56
N MET A 53 -8.89 0.62 -9.36
CA MET A 53 -7.45 0.53 -9.11
C MET A 53 -7.08 0.37 -7.64
N VAL A 54 -7.77 1.06 -6.74
CA VAL A 54 -7.40 1.10 -5.32
C VAL A 54 -7.61 -0.24 -4.61
N PRO A 55 -8.74 -0.96 -4.77
CA PRO A 55 -8.94 -2.24 -4.11
C PRO A 55 -7.87 -3.30 -4.42
N PRO A 56 -7.48 -3.57 -5.69
CA PRO A 56 -6.44 -4.56 -5.97
C PRO A 56 -5.07 -4.13 -5.43
N MET A 57 -4.73 -2.83 -5.44
CA MET A 57 -3.50 -2.34 -4.82
C MET A 57 -3.47 -2.58 -3.31
N ILE A 58 -4.56 -2.25 -2.61
CA ILE A 58 -4.70 -2.48 -1.17
C ILE A 58 -4.64 -3.98 -0.86
N ASN A 59 -5.34 -4.81 -1.63
CA ASN A 59 -5.35 -6.25 -1.43
C ASN A 59 -3.96 -6.85 -1.63
N LYS A 60 -3.22 -6.40 -2.66
CA LYS A 60 -1.84 -6.82 -2.88
C LYS A 60 -0.95 -6.46 -1.69
N ALA A 61 -0.99 -5.21 -1.24
CA ALA A 61 -0.21 -4.77 -0.08
C ALA A 61 -0.58 -5.55 1.19
N LYS A 62 -1.88 -5.82 1.39
CA LYS A 62 -2.36 -6.65 2.51
C LYS A 62 -1.79 -8.07 2.46
N HIS A 63 -1.79 -8.70 1.29
CA HIS A 63 -1.22 -10.05 1.12
C HIS A 63 0.28 -10.06 1.40
N GLU A 64 1.04 -9.09 0.88
CA GLU A 64 2.48 -8.99 1.13
C GLU A 64 2.79 -8.83 2.63
N ILE A 65 1.99 -8.03 3.35
CA ILE A 65 2.11 -7.89 4.81
C ILE A 65 1.79 -9.21 5.51
N MET A 66 0.71 -9.89 5.13
CA MET A 66 0.34 -11.19 5.72
C MET A 66 1.44 -12.23 5.51
N ASP A 67 1.98 -12.34 4.28
CA ASP A 67 3.06 -13.28 3.96
C ASP A 67 4.33 -12.98 4.77
N TYR A 68 4.66 -11.70 4.94
CA TYR A 68 5.80 -11.29 5.76
C TYR A 68 5.60 -11.65 7.25
N VAL A 69 4.42 -11.38 7.79
CA VAL A 69 4.06 -11.69 9.18
C VAL A 69 4.09 -13.20 9.40
N ASP A 70 3.49 -14.00 8.53
CA ASP A 70 3.48 -15.47 8.63
C ASP A 70 4.89 -16.06 8.55
N LYS A 71 5.75 -15.49 7.69
CA LYS A 71 7.16 -15.87 7.61
C LYS A 71 7.87 -15.58 8.93
N LYS A 72 7.69 -14.39 9.50
CA LYS A 72 8.33 -13.98 10.76
C LYS A 72 7.83 -14.81 11.93
N ASP A 73 6.52 -15.08 12.02
CA ASP A 73 5.94 -15.95 13.04
C ASP A 73 6.54 -17.36 12.99
N ARG A 74 6.72 -17.92 11.79
CA ARG A 74 7.38 -19.23 11.62
C ARG A 74 8.84 -19.21 12.04
N GLU A 75 9.59 -18.18 11.68
CA GLU A 75 10.99 -17.99 12.09
C GLU A 75 11.10 -17.93 13.62
N TYR A 76 10.32 -17.07 14.27
CA TYR A 76 10.34 -16.94 15.73
C TYR A 76 9.88 -18.21 16.46
N LYS A 77 8.85 -18.91 15.96
CA LYS A 77 8.44 -20.20 16.52
C LYS A 77 9.54 -21.25 16.40
N GLY A 78 10.27 -21.26 15.28
CA GLY A 78 11.42 -22.14 15.08
C GLY A 78 12.55 -21.84 16.06
N GLU A 79 12.93 -20.57 16.20
CA GLU A 79 13.94 -20.12 17.15
C GLU A 79 13.55 -20.42 18.61
N LEU A 80 12.29 -20.18 18.96
CA LEU A 80 11.76 -20.47 20.29
C LEU A 80 11.78 -21.97 20.60
N ASN A 81 11.37 -22.82 19.65
CA ASN A 81 11.43 -24.27 19.81
C ASN A 81 12.87 -24.76 20.05
N LEU A 82 13.83 -24.22 19.31
CA LEU A 82 15.25 -24.54 19.51
C LEU A 82 15.76 -24.07 20.88
N ALA A 83 15.31 -22.90 21.34
CA ALA A 83 15.66 -22.38 22.67
C ALA A 83 15.07 -23.27 23.78
N LEU A 84 13.80 -23.65 23.67
CA LEU A 84 13.14 -24.55 24.62
C LEU A 84 13.82 -25.92 24.68
N GLN A 85 14.15 -26.52 23.54
CA GLN A 85 14.89 -27.79 23.51
C GLN A 85 16.28 -27.70 24.18
N LYS A 86 16.93 -26.54 24.13
CA LYS A 86 18.19 -26.33 24.85
C LYS A 86 17.97 -26.25 26.35
N GLU A 87 16.89 -25.61 26.80
CA GLU A 87 16.54 -25.57 28.23
C GLU A 87 16.13 -26.94 28.75
N ASP A 88 15.33 -27.71 28.00
CA ASP A 88 14.96 -29.08 28.38
C ASP A 88 16.21 -29.94 28.61
N LYS A 89 17.20 -29.85 27.71
CA LYS A 89 18.49 -30.55 27.88
C LYS A 89 19.26 -30.13 29.14
N LYS A 90 19.15 -28.87 29.57
CA LYS A 90 19.78 -28.42 30.81
C LYS A 90 19.06 -29.00 32.02
N VAL A 91 17.73 -29.01 31.98
CA VAL A 91 16.91 -29.63 33.03
C VAL A 91 17.24 -31.11 33.14
N ASP A 92 17.33 -31.83 32.01
CA ASP A 92 17.75 -33.22 31.98
C ASP A 92 19.15 -33.40 32.60
N ALA A 93 20.12 -32.56 32.25
CA ALA A 93 21.47 -32.61 32.82
C ALA A 93 21.49 -32.36 34.34
N VAL A 94 20.62 -31.49 34.85
CA VAL A 94 20.43 -31.27 36.29
C VAL A 94 19.82 -32.51 36.95
N ILE A 95 18.77 -33.08 36.35
CA ILE A 95 18.10 -34.29 36.86
C ILE A 95 19.09 -35.46 36.92
N ASP A 96 19.87 -35.69 35.86
CA ASP A 96 20.86 -36.75 35.80
C ASP A 96 21.94 -36.55 36.87
N THR A 97 22.41 -35.32 37.06
CA THR A 97 23.36 -34.99 38.13
C THR A 97 22.80 -35.30 39.52
N LEU A 98 21.55 -34.91 39.79
CA LEU A 98 20.90 -35.16 41.07
C LEU A 98 20.63 -36.66 41.29
N ARG A 99 20.32 -37.42 40.24
CA ARG A 99 20.18 -38.88 40.32
C ARG A 99 21.48 -39.57 40.67
N GLU A 100 22.60 -39.10 40.13
CA GLU A 100 23.92 -39.69 40.39
C GLU A 100 24.51 -39.33 41.75
N THR A 101 24.31 -38.10 42.21
CA THR A 101 25.09 -37.52 43.32
C THR A 101 24.24 -36.99 44.47
N GLU A 102 22.91 -37.02 44.36
CA GLU A 102 21.91 -36.46 45.30
C GLU A 102 21.99 -34.93 45.52
N VAL A 103 23.17 -34.32 45.29
CA VAL A 103 23.44 -32.89 45.44
C VAL A 103 24.28 -32.37 44.26
N VAL A 104 23.97 -31.16 43.78
CA VAL A 104 24.80 -30.50 42.76
C VAL A 104 25.99 -29.84 43.44
N GLY A 105 27.15 -30.49 43.41
CA GLY A 105 28.40 -29.89 43.91
C GLY A 105 28.92 -28.76 43.02
N ASP A 106 29.80 -27.92 43.57
CA ASP A 106 30.28 -26.67 42.94
C ASP A 106 30.86 -26.89 41.53
N SER A 107 31.64 -27.95 41.32
CA SER A 107 32.23 -28.28 40.02
C SER A 107 31.17 -28.57 38.95
N LYS A 108 30.14 -29.38 39.28
CA LYS A 108 29.02 -29.66 38.37
C LYS A 108 28.11 -28.45 38.20
N SER A 109 27.94 -27.63 39.24
CA SER A 109 27.19 -26.37 39.16
C SER A 109 27.78 -25.41 38.11
N GLU A 110 29.11 -25.22 38.11
CA GLU A 110 29.77 -24.39 37.12
C GLU A 110 29.68 -24.95 35.69
N GLN A 111 29.73 -26.27 35.53
CA GLN A 111 29.51 -26.90 34.21
C GLN A 111 28.08 -26.67 33.70
N LEU A 112 27.07 -26.80 34.57
CA LEU A 112 25.67 -26.60 34.22
C LEU A 112 25.36 -25.14 33.86
N LYS A 113 25.97 -24.17 34.55
CA LYS A 113 25.84 -22.73 34.23
C LYS A 113 26.42 -22.37 32.86
N ASN A 114 27.45 -23.09 32.42
CA ASN A 114 28.10 -22.88 31.13
C ASN A 114 27.32 -23.48 29.95
N LEU A 115 26.22 -24.20 30.19
CA LEU A 115 25.26 -24.54 29.14
C LEU A 115 24.58 -23.24 28.68
N THR A 116 24.97 -22.78 27.48
CA THR A 116 24.58 -21.49 26.87
C THR A 116 23.23 -20.96 27.36
N PRO A 117 23.13 -19.74 27.92
CA PRO A 117 21.90 -19.24 28.54
C PRO A 117 20.75 -19.16 27.54
N PHE A 118 19.51 -19.13 28.05
CA PHE A 118 18.33 -18.86 27.23
C PHE A 118 18.55 -17.54 26.49
N PRO A 119 18.26 -17.46 25.17
CA PRO A 119 18.39 -16.23 24.43
C PRO A 119 17.51 -15.14 25.06
N VAL A 120 18.13 -14.13 25.64
CA VAL A 120 17.45 -12.91 26.07
C VAL A 120 17.38 -12.01 24.84
N GLN A 121 16.19 -11.83 24.26
CA GLN A 121 16.00 -10.79 23.25
C GLN A 121 16.21 -9.44 23.95
N VAL A 122 17.37 -8.82 23.72
CA VAL A 122 17.62 -7.44 24.11
C VAL A 122 16.91 -6.58 23.06
N THR A 123 15.69 -6.17 23.36
CA THR A 123 14.99 -5.13 22.60
C THR A 123 15.72 -3.81 22.84
N LEU A 124 16.28 -3.23 21.76
CA LEU A 124 16.67 -1.82 21.70
C LEU A 124 15.44 -0.97 21.30
#